data_AF-A0A915DE61-F1
#
_entry.id   AF-A0A915DE61-F1
#
_cell.length_a   1.000
_cell.length_b   1.000
_cell.length_c   1.000
_cell.angle_alpha   90.00
_cell.angle_beta   90.00
_cell.angle_gamma   90.00
#
_symmetry.space_group_name_H-M   'P 1'
#
loop_
_entity.id
_entity.type
_entity.pdbx_description
1 polymer ?
#
loop_
_entity_poly.entity_id
_entity_poly.type
_entity_poly.pdbx_seq_one_letter_code
_entity_poly.pdbx_strand_id
1 'polypeptide(L)'
;MDKHGIGTDATHAEHIEKIKERQYVALNADQRFVPGFLGLSLVDAYNEMGYEMSKPMLRAELESRLVEICNGNRTKDEVLQEQLKKYKRIFDCTEDRVVFISNAFRRYQTNRNN
;
A
#
# COMPACT_ATOMS: atom_id res chain seq x y z
N MET A 1 12.17 2.78 -1.43
CA MET A 1 11.09 3.43 -2.20
C MET A 1 11.62 3.85 -3.57
N ASP A 2 12.77 4.54 -3.63
CA ASP A 2 13.47 4.92 -4.88
C ASP A 2 13.61 3.80 -5.90
N LYS A 3 14.18 2.65 -5.48
CA LYS A 3 14.43 1.50 -6.35
C LYS A 3 13.18 1.04 -7.12
N HIS A 4 11.99 1.25 -6.56
CA HIS A 4 10.73 0.82 -7.14
C HIS A 4 9.92 1.97 -7.73
N GLY A 5 10.46 3.20 -7.77
CA GLY A 5 9.79 4.36 -8.35
C GLY A 5 8.49 4.75 -7.64
N ILE A 6 8.42 4.54 -6.32
CA ILE A 6 7.25 4.92 -5.51
C ILE A 6 7.58 6.11 -4.62
N GLY A 7 6.75 7.16 -4.68
CA GLY A 7 7.03 8.43 -4.04
C GLY A 7 8.17 9.19 -4.72
N THR A 8 8.13 10.51 -4.63
CA THR A 8 9.25 11.37 -5.01
C THR A 8 10.12 11.65 -3.77
N ASP A 9 11.35 12.12 -3.94
CA ASP A 9 12.27 12.45 -2.83
C ASP A 9 11.58 13.32 -1.75
N ALA A 10 10.64 14.18 -2.16
CA ALA A 10 9.86 15.03 -1.27
C ALA A 10 8.79 14.29 -0.45
N THR A 11 8.23 13.17 -0.93
CA THR A 11 7.09 12.48 -0.29
C THR A 11 7.48 11.22 0.47
N HIS A 12 8.72 10.73 0.34
CA HIS A 12 9.17 9.51 1.05
C HIS A 12 9.09 9.66 2.57
N ALA A 13 9.57 10.80 3.09
CA ALA A 13 9.53 11.09 4.52
C ALA A 13 8.09 11.07 5.04
N GLU A 14 7.15 11.69 4.32
CA GLU A 14 5.74 11.70 4.73
C GLU A 14 5.11 10.30 4.73
N HIS A 15 5.42 9.47 3.73
CA HIS A 15 4.92 8.10 3.68
C HIS A 15 5.47 7.25 4.82
N ILE A 16 6.75 7.42 5.17
CA ILE A 16 7.40 6.74 6.29
C ILE A 16 6.78 7.19 7.63
N GLU A 17 6.59 8.49 7.83
CA GLU A 17 5.98 8.99 9.06
C GLU A 17 4.53 8.51 9.22
N LYS A 18 3.74 8.50 8.14
CA LYS A 18 2.34 8.00 8.20
C LYS A 18 2.23 6.54 8.65
N ILE A 19 3.15 5.66 8.24
CA ILE A 19 3.10 4.24 8.69
C ILE A 19 3.53 4.08 10.16
N LYS A 20 4.37 4.98 10.67
CA LYS A 20 4.73 5.05 12.09
C LYS A 20 3.56 5.59 12.92
N GLU A 21 2.98 6.73 12.52
CA GLU A 21 1.84 7.36 13.21
C GLU A 21 0.67 6.39 13.33
N ARG A 22 0.36 5.67 12.25
CA ARG A 22 -0.72 4.67 12.21
C ARG A 22 -0.39 3.34 12.89
N GLN A 23 0.78 3.22 13.54
CA GLN A 23 1.20 2.04 14.29
C GLN A 23 1.30 0.77 13.43
N TYR A 24 1.59 0.90 12.14
CA TYR A 24 1.85 -0.25 11.28
C TYR A 24 3.27 -0.80 11.47
N VAL A 25 4.18 0.07 11.90
CA VAL A 25 5.57 -0.25 12.25
C VAL A 25 5.97 0.50 13.52
N ALA A 26 6.96 -0.02 14.23
CA ALA A 26 7.69 0.66 15.29
C ALA A 26 9.19 0.66 14.96
N LEU A 27 9.97 1.50 15.65
CA LEU A 27 11.43 1.46 15.59
C LEU A 27 11.97 0.67 16.78
N ASN A 28 12.92 -0.23 16.54
CA ASN A 28 13.66 -0.88 17.61
C ASN A 28 14.80 0.04 18.15
N ALA A 29 15.56 -0.46 19.12
CA ALA A 29 16.70 0.28 19.70
C ALA A 29 17.73 0.71 18.64
N ASP A 30 17.89 -0.07 17.57
CA ASP A 30 18.82 0.18 16.46
C ASP A 30 18.21 1.05 15.34
N GLN A 31 17.06 1.71 15.58
CA GLN A 31 16.35 2.53 14.59
C GLN A 31 15.93 1.76 13.32
N ARG A 32 15.67 0.45 13.45
CA ARG A 32 15.14 -0.39 12.36
C ARG A 32 13.64 -0.55 12.49
N PHE A 33 12.94 -0.53 11.36
CA PHE A 33 11.51 -0.80 11.31
C PHE A 33 11.21 -2.25 11.70
N VAL A 34 10.35 -2.40 12.70
CA VAL A 34 9.77 -3.67 13.11
C VAL A 34 8.27 -3.59 12.82
N PRO A 35 7.71 -4.51 12.01
CA PRO A 35 6.28 -4.53 11.74
C PRO A 35 5.46 -4.72 13.02
N GLY A 36 4.43 -3.90 13.20
CA GLY A 36 3.41 -4.11 14.21
C GLY A 36 2.39 -5.16 13.77
N PHE A 37 1.61 -5.69 14.71
CA PHE A 37 0.57 -6.68 14.40
C PHE A 37 -0.40 -6.16 13.33
N LEU A 38 -0.82 -4.90 13.43
CA LEU A 38 -1.75 -4.26 12.51
C LEU A 38 -1.17 -4.20 11.08
N GLY A 39 0.09 -3.80 10.97
CA GLY A 39 0.80 -3.75 9.68
C GLY A 39 0.92 -5.13 9.04
N LEU A 40 1.33 -6.15 9.81
CA LEU A 40 1.41 -7.53 9.33
C LEU A 40 0.06 -8.08 8.91
N SER A 41 -0.98 -7.93 9.74
CA SER A 41 -2.34 -8.38 9.43
C SER A 41 -2.86 -7.78 8.12
N LEU A 42 -2.64 -6.48 7.89
CA LEU A 42 -3.08 -5.81 6.68
C LEU A 42 -2.33 -6.32 5.44
N VAL A 43 -1.01 -6.42 5.51
CA VAL A 43 -0.19 -6.92 4.38
C VAL A 43 -0.58 -8.34 4.01
N ASP A 44 -0.74 -9.23 5.00
CA ASP A 44 -1.16 -10.61 4.77
C ASP A 44 -2.55 -10.69 4.19
N ALA A 45 -3.51 -9.93 4.73
CA ALA A 45 -4.89 -9.93 4.22
C ALA A 45 -4.92 -9.56 2.72
N TYR A 46 -4.22 -8.49 2.32
CA TYR A 46 -4.16 -8.11 0.91
C TYR A 46 -3.46 -9.15 0.04
N ASN A 47 -2.39 -9.79 0.53
CA ASN A 47 -1.74 -10.88 -0.18
C ASN A 47 -2.69 -12.08 -0.38
N GLU A 48 -3.42 -12.48 0.66
CA GLU A 48 -4.38 -13.59 0.62
C GLU A 48 -5.59 -13.29 -0.28
N MET A 49 -6.01 -12.02 -0.37
CA MET A 49 -7.04 -11.58 -1.33
C MET A 49 -6.61 -11.79 -2.79
N GLY A 50 -5.32 -11.97 -3.06
CA GLY A 50 -4.77 -12.20 -4.39
C GLY A 50 -4.52 -10.93 -5.20
N TYR A 51 -4.54 -9.77 -4.56
CA TYR A 51 -4.22 -8.49 -5.19
C TYR A 51 -2.93 -7.93 -4.61
N GLU A 52 -2.07 -7.45 -5.50
CA GLU A 52 -0.77 -6.88 -5.16
C GLU A 52 -0.87 -5.46 -4.57
N MET A 53 -1.89 -5.16 -3.76
CA MET A 53 -2.05 -3.86 -3.09
C MET A 53 -0.93 -3.54 -2.10
N SER A 54 -0.30 -4.58 -1.56
CA SER A 54 0.88 -4.47 -0.69
C SER A 54 2.19 -4.26 -1.48
N LYS A 55 2.17 -4.41 -2.81
CA LYS A 55 3.36 -4.35 -3.68
C LYS A 55 3.49 -2.98 -4.33
N PRO A 56 4.71 -2.57 -4.70
CA PRO A 56 4.93 -1.23 -5.23
C PRO A 56 4.38 -1.00 -6.64
N MET A 57 4.05 -2.06 -7.39
CA MET A 57 3.82 -2.00 -8.84
C MET A 57 2.68 -1.04 -9.24
N LEU A 58 1.53 -1.12 -8.57
CA LEU A 58 0.39 -0.25 -8.86
C LEU A 58 0.73 1.23 -8.64
N ARG A 59 1.46 1.52 -7.55
CA ARG A 59 1.89 2.89 -7.24
C ARG A 59 2.93 3.38 -8.25
N ALA A 60 3.93 2.56 -8.55
CA ALA A 60 4.99 2.91 -9.50
C ALA A 60 4.42 3.21 -10.89
N GLU A 61 3.42 2.43 -11.32
CA GLU A 61 2.72 2.69 -12.57
C GLU A 61 2.01 4.06 -12.54
N LEU A 62 1.27 4.38 -11.48
CA LEU A 62 0.63 5.69 -11.33
C LEU A 62 1.67 6.83 -11.39
N GLU A 63 2.77 6.73 -10.65
CA GLU A 63 3.83 7.76 -10.65
C GLU A 63 4.41 7.95 -12.06
N SER A 64 4.63 6.86 -12.80
CA SER A 64 5.09 6.91 -14.19
C SER A 64 4.08 7.65 -15.10
N ARG A 65 2.78 7.41 -14.93
CA ARG A 65 1.74 8.14 -15.67
C ARG A 65 1.68 9.64 -15.31
N LEU A 66 1.97 9.99 -14.06
CA LEU A 66 2.07 11.39 -13.65
C LEU A 66 3.27 12.08 -14.31
N VAL A 67 4.40 11.39 -14.45
CA VAL A 67 5.57 11.89 -15.19
C VAL A 67 5.25 12.08 -16.68
N GLU A 68 4.47 11.19 -17.30
CA GLU A 68 4.01 11.35 -18.67
C GLU A 68 3.14 12.61 -18.86
N ILE A 69 2.33 12.99 -17.86
CA ILE A 69 1.60 14.26 -17.87
C ILE A 69 2.57 15.45 -17.83
N CYS A 70 3.55 15.42 -16.91
CA CYS A 70 4.54 16.50 -16.80
C CYS A 70 5.32 16.70 -18.10
N ASN A 71 5.57 15.63 -18.85
CA ASN A 71 6.26 15.65 -20.14
C ASN A 71 5.34 16.00 -21.33
N GLY A 72 4.04 16.17 -21.11
CA GLY A 72 3.06 16.44 -22.18
C GLY A 72 2.73 15.22 -23.06
N ASN A 73 3.10 14.01 -22.63
CA ASN A 73 2.87 12.76 -23.38
C ASN A 73 1.49 12.12 -23.10
N ARG A 74 0.82 12.53 -22.02
CA ARG A 74 -0.55 12.15 -21.68
C ARG A 74 -1.31 13.31 -21.05
N THR A 75 -2.63 13.29 -21.18
CA THR A 75 -3.49 14.26 -20.51
C THR A 75 -3.86 13.80 -19.09
N LYS A 76 -4.19 14.77 -18.23
CA LYS A 76 -4.72 14.50 -16.88
C LYS A 76 -5.94 13.58 -16.93
N ASP A 77 -6.85 13.82 -17.87
CA ASP A 77 -8.12 13.09 -17.93
C ASP A 77 -7.92 11.62 -18.32
N GLU A 78 -7.01 11.33 -19.26
CA GLU A 78 -6.66 9.95 -19.62
C GLU A 78 -6.12 9.17 -18.42
N VAL A 79 -5.16 9.76 -17.68
CA VAL A 79 -4.57 9.11 -16.50
C VAL A 79 -5.63 8.95 -15.41
N LEU A 80 -6.47 9.96 -15.17
CA LEU A 80 -7.52 9.88 -14.16
C LEU A 80 -8.50 8.74 -14.45
N GLN A 81 -9.01 8.64 -15.68
CA GLN A 81 -9.97 7.59 -16.05
C GLN A 81 -9.35 6.19 -15.96
N GLU A 82 -8.08 6.03 -16.39
CA GLU A 82 -7.35 4.77 -16.25
C GLU A 82 -7.25 4.33 -14.78
N GLN A 83 -6.89 5.27 -13.90
CA GLN A 83 -6.67 4.99 -12.49
C GLN A 83 -7.99 4.73 -11.77
N LEU A 84 -9.04 5.51 -12.00
CA LEU A 84 -10.38 5.26 -11.43
C LEU A 84 -10.87 3.86 -11.80
N LYS A 85 -10.72 3.44 -13.05
CA LYS A 85 -11.11 2.09 -13.49
C LYS A 85 -10.33 1.00 -12.76
N LYS A 86 -9.02 1.15 -12.60
CA LYS A 86 -8.16 0.20 -11.89
C LYS A 86 -8.52 0.11 -10.40
N TYR A 87 -8.58 1.25 -9.72
CA TYR A 87 -8.88 1.29 -8.29
C TYR A 87 -10.31 0.82 -7.98
N LYS A 88 -11.29 1.13 -8.85
CA LYS A 88 -12.65 0.59 -8.71
C LYS A 88 -12.65 -0.94 -8.75
N ARG A 89 -11.98 -1.55 -9.74
CA ARG A 89 -11.91 -3.01 -9.83
C ARG A 89 -11.28 -3.63 -8.57
N ILE A 90 -10.21 -3.03 -8.07
CA ILE A 90 -9.57 -3.51 -6.84
C ILE A 90 -10.51 -3.37 -5.64
N PHE A 91 -11.22 -2.25 -5.53
CA PHE A 91 -12.19 -2.01 -4.48
C PHE A 91 -13.30 -3.09 -4.49
N ASP A 92 -13.94 -3.31 -5.65
CA ASP A 92 -15.01 -4.32 -5.80
C ASP A 92 -14.50 -5.70 -5.34
N CYS A 93 -13.31 -6.11 -5.79
CA CYS A 93 -12.73 -7.40 -5.42
C CYS A 93 -12.27 -7.48 -3.96
N THR A 94 -11.90 -6.36 -3.35
CA THR A 94 -11.54 -6.28 -1.93
C THR A 94 -12.80 -6.43 -1.06
N GLU A 95 -13.91 -5.81 -1.45
CA GLU A 95 -15.20 -5.95 -0.75
C GLU A 95 -15.68 -7.41 -0.76
N ASP A 96 -15.62 -8.09 -1.91
CA ASP A 96 -15.99 -9.51 -2.04
C ASP A 96 -15.17 -10.43 -1.11
N ARG A 97 -13.97 -10.00 -0.73
CA ARG A 97 -12.98 -10.78 0.03
C ARG A 97 -12.68 -10.18 1.39
N VAL A 98 -13.51 -9.26 1.90
CA VAL A 98 -13.26 -8.54 3.17
C VAL A 98 -13.05 -9.49 4.36
N VAL A 99 -13.58 -10.71 4.29
CA VAL A 99 -13.37 -11.77 5.30
C VAL A 99 -11.89 -12.09 5.55
N PHE A 100 -11.02 -11.96 4.54
CA PHE A 100 -9.58 -12.21 4.69
C PHE A 100 -8.91 -11.19 5.62
N ILE A 101 -9.39 -9.95 5.66
CA ILE A 101 -8.95 -8.96 6.66
C ILE A 101 -9.30 -9.49 8.05
N SER A 102 -10.55 -9.85 8.30
CA SER A 102 -10.97 -10.35 9.61
C SER A 102 -10.17 -11.59 10.05
N ASN A 103 -9.90 -12.51 9.13
CA ASN A 103 -9.12 -13.72 9.40
C ASN A 103 -7.66 -13.41 9.76
N ALA A 104 -7.00 -12.55 8.98
CA ALA A 104 -5.62 -12.15 9.26
C ALA A 104 -5.50 -11.43 10.62
N PHE A 105 -6.43 -10.54 10.94
CA PHE A 105 -6.45 -9.87 12.25
C PHE A 105 -6.58 -10.85 13.41
N ARG A 106 -7.52 -11.81 13.33
CA ARG A 106 -7.68 -12.84 14.38
C ARG A 106 -6.41 -13.66 14.56
N ARG A 107 -5.76 -14.07 13.47
CA ARG A 107 -4.53 -14.86 13.49
C ARG A 107 -3.42 -14.17 14.29
N TYR A 108 -3.17 -12.89 14.01
CA TYR A 108 -2.13 -12.13 14.72
C TYR A 108 -2.53 -11.67 16.12
N GLN A 109 -3.82 -11.48 16.39
CA GLN A 109 -4.30 -11.17 17.73
C GLN A 109 -4.11 -12.35 18.69
N THR A 110 -4.44 -13.57 18.25
CA THR A 110 -4.22 -14.79 19.06
C THR A 110 -2.74 -15.02 19.33
N ASN A 111 -1.87 -14.84 18.33
CA ASN A 111 -0.42 -15.00 18.49
C ASN A 111 0.23 -13.94 19.40
N ARG A 112 -0.45 -12.81 19.67
CA ARG A 112 0.02 -11.78 20.61
C ARG A 112 -0.34 -12.11 22.06
N ASN A 113 -1.39 -12.91 22.28
CA ASN A 113 -1.89 -13.25 23.61
C ASN A 113 -1.33 -14.59 24.14
N ASN A 114 -0.53 -15.30 23.33
CA ASN A 114 0.23 -16.49 23.70
C ASN A 114 1.71 -16.13 23.84
#